data_AF-A0A7I7Q633-F1
#
_entry.id   AF-A0A7I7Q633-F1
#
_cell.length_a   1.000
_cell.length_b   1.000
_cell.length_c   1.000
_cell.angle_alpha   90.00
_cell.angle_beta   90.00
_cell.angle_gamma   90.00
#
_symmetry.space_group_name_H-M   'P 1'
#
loop_
_entity.id
_entity.type
_entity.pdbx_description
1 polymer ?
#
loop_
_entity_poly.entity_id
_entity_poly.type
_entity_poly.pdbx_seq_one_letter_code
_entity_poly.pdbx_strand_id
1 'polypeptide(L)'
;MVLQRDDHRGQTLLNQSAPGLRFTTDDVGYLRSEAGVAALAAVAEFTLTDATRLADIAAVRASFGDRAPVLVETTLLRRRAIGKLGDVSHWLFTDEALQQATAAPVALHRARRLGVAGALVHDATCSIGTEVAALRDAGVQALGSDIDPVRLAMAAHNLGPGAGLCRADALHPVTRDAVVIVDPARRSGGRRRFNPADYQPGLGSCSTAIEAANSS
;
A
#
# COMPACT_ATOMS: atom_id res chain seq x y z
N MET A 1 43.65 20.72 -27.97
CA MET A 1 42.20 20.86 -27.75
C MET A 1 41.89 20.09 -26.49
N VAL A 2 41.39 20.80 -25.49
CA VAL A 2 41.37 20.47 -24.07
C VAL A 2 39.90 20.39 -23.61
N LEU A 3 39.64 19.54 -22.61
CA LEU A 3 38.42 19.39 -21.78
C LEU A 3 37.19 18.78 -22.50
N GLN A 4 36.35 17.94 -21.87
CA GLN A 4 36.11 17.77 -20.44
C GLN A 4 35.52 16.39 -20.13
N ARG A 5 35.91 15.81 -18.99
CA ARG A 5 35.19 14.76 -18.29
C ARG A 5 33.97 15.39 -17.63
N ASP A 6 32.78 14.83 -17.82
CA ASP A 6 31.66 15.09 -16.93
C ASP A 6 31.35 13.84 -16.10
N ASP A 7 31.72 13.98 -14.83
CA ASP A 7 31.34 13.13 -13.73
C ASP A 7 29.81 13.16 -13.55
N HIS A 8 29.13 12.06 -13.86
CA HIS A 8 27.81 11.78 -13.28
C HIS A 8 27.98 10.99 -11.97
N ARG A 9 28.54 11.65 -10.97
CA ARG A 9 28.43 11.28 -9.55
C ARG A 9 27.62 12.39 -8.86
N GLY A 10 26.31 12.21 -8.72
CA GLY A 10 25.53 13.20 -7.97
C GLY A 10 24.01 13.05 -7.87
N GLN A 11 23.38 11.91 -8.22
CA GLN A 11 21.90 11.84 -8.21
C GLN A 11 21.29 10.54 -7.64
N THR A 12 21.93 9.86 -6.68
CA THR A 12 21.42 8.56 -6.20
C THR A 12 21.19 8.47 -4.69
N LEU A 13 20.89 9.56 -3.97
CA LEU A 13 20.72 9.47 -2.50
C LEU A 13 19.59 10.29 -1.85
N LEU A 14 18.61 10.85 -2.58
CA LEU A 14 17.64 11.78 -1.95
C LEU A 14 16.16 11.36 -1.98
N ASN A 15 15.83 10.19 -2.54
CA ASN A 15 14.44 9.70 -2.58
C ASN A 15 14.15 8.53 -1.62
N GLN A 16 14.94 8.37 -0.57
CA GLN A 16 14.69 7.31 0.41
C GLN A 16 13.83 7.90 1.54
N SER A 17 12.65 7.32 1.72
CA SER A 17 11.98 7.20 3.02
C SER A 17 13.02 6.97 4.12
N ALA A 18 12.78 7.43 5.35
CA ALA A 18 13.70 7.23 6.46
C ALA A 18 14.18 5.75 6.47
N PRO A 19 15.47 5.45 6.21
CA PRO A 19 15.91 4.08 5.97
C PRO A 19 15.52 3.20 7.15
N GLY A 20 14.66 2.21 6.91
CA GLY A 20 14.24 1.23 7.92
C GLY A 20 13.01 1.57 8.76
N LEU A 21 12.27 2.65 8.48
CA LEU A 21 10.99 2.90 9.15
C LEU A 21 10.00 1.77 8.83
N ARG A 22 9.49 1.10 9.87
CA ARG A 22 8.42 0.11 9.78
C ARG A 22 7.22 0.60 10.57
N PHE A 23 6.07 0.70 9.90
CA PHE A 23 4.82 1.01 10.57
C PHE A 23 4.39 -0.16 11.45
N THR A 24 3.85 0.16 12.62
CA THR A 24 3.15 -0.76 13.51
C THR A 24 1.65 -0.52 13.46
N THR A 25 0.87 -1.43 14.04
CA THR A 25 -0.57 -1.22 14.22
C THR A 25 -0.87 -0.02 15.12
N ASP A 26 0.00 0.27 16.07
CA ASP A 26 -0.13 1.42 16.97
C ASP A 26 0.09 2.75 16.24
N ASP A 27 1.03 2.77 15.28
CA ASP A 27 1.21 3.93 14.39
C ASP A 27 -0.04 4.16 13.55
N VAL A 28 -0.61 3.10 12.97
CA VAL A 28 -1.88 3.20 12.23
C VAL A 28 -3.00 3.68 13.15
N GLY A 29 -3.10 3.16 14.38
CA GLY A 29 -4.07 3.61 15.37
C GLY A 29 -3.95 5.11 15.68
N TYR A 30 -2.71 5.59 15.89
CA TYR A 30 -2.44 7.01 16.08
C TYR A 30 -2.84 7.83 14.85
N LEU A 31 -2.40 7.46 13.65
CA LEU A 31 -2.66 8.21 12.41
C LEU A 31 -4.15 8.32 12.05
N ARG A 32 -4.98 7.40 12.56
CA ARG A 32 -6.44 7.38 12.42
C ARG A 32 -7.17 8.17 13.50
N SER A 33 -6.49 8.50 14.61
CA SER A 33 -7.07 9.30 15.69
C SER A 33 -7.22 10.77 15.28
N GLU A 34 -8.09 11.51 15.97
CA GLU A 34 -8.24 12.95 15.77
C GLU A 34 -6.90 13.70 15.90
N ALA A 35 -6.10 13.35 16.92
CA ALA A 35 -4.78 13.93 17.13
C ALA A 35 -3.81 13.62 15.99
N GLY A 36 -3.83 12.40 15.47
CA GLY A 36 -2.98 12.01 14.32
C GLY A 36 -3.41 12.68 13.02
N VAL A 37 -4.71 12.82 12.78
CA VAL A 37 -5.25 13.56 11.62
C VAL A 37 -4.85 15.03 11.68
N ALA A 38 -5.00 15.67 12.85
CA ALA A 38 -4.56 17.06 13.05
C ALA A 38 -3.04 17.22 12.86
N ALA A 39 -2.24 16.28 13.38
CA ALA A 39 -0.79 16.29 13.19
C ALA A 39 -0.41 16.10 11.71
N LEU A 40 -1.08 15.21 10.97
CA LEU A 40 -0.85 15.03 9.54
C LEU A 40 -1.20 16.31 8.75
N ALA A 41 -2.27 17.01 9.11
CA ALA A 41 -2.61 18.29 8.51
C ALA A 41 -1.50 19.33 8.75
N ALA A 42 -1.02 19.45 10.00
CA ALA A 42 0.08 20.36 10.34
C ALA A 42 1.38 20.00 9.60
N VAL A 43 1.72 18.72 9.47
CA VAL A 43 2.93 18.27 8.76
C VAL A 43 2.80 18.46 7.24
N ALA A 44 1.59 18.40 6.69
CA ALA A 44 1.35 18.63 5.26
C ALA A 44 1.70 20.06 4.80
N GLU A 45 1.72 21.04 5.71
CA GLU A 45 2.12 22.43 5.45
C GLU A 45 3.64 22.59 5.22
N PHE A 46 4.46 21.62 5.65
CA PHE A 46 5.91 21.64 5.41
C PHE A 46 6.24 21.28 3.96
N THR A 47 7.27 21.89 3.41
CA THR A 47 7.63 21.68 1.99
C THR A 47 8.26 20.30 1.78
N LEU A 48 9.11 19.84 2.71
CA LEU A 48 9.76 18.53 2.71
C LEU A 48 10.51 18.20 1.41
N THR A 49 11.12 19.21 0.80
CA THR A 49 12.00 19.06 -0.38
C THR A 49 13.43 18.83 0.05
N ASP A 50 14.30 18.40 -0.86
CA ASP A 50 15.75 18.22 -0.56
C ASP A 50 16.38 19.46 0.07
N ALA A 51 16.00 20.66 -0.38
CA ALA A 51 16.51 21.92 0.14
C ALA A 51 16.06 22.24 1.58
N THR A 52 14.88 21.77 2.00
CA THR A 52 14.25 22.12 3.29
C THR A 52 14.24 20.96 4.28
N ARG A 53 14.54 19.74 3.82
CA ARG A 53 14.27 18.47 4.53
C ARG A 53 14.79 18.43 5.96
N LEU A 54 16.03 18.85 6.18
CA LEU A 54 16.65 18.81 7.50
C LEU A 54 15.96 19.77 8.48
N ALA A 55 15.69 21.00 8.05
CA ALA A 55 15.03 22.01 8.86
C ALA A 55 13.58 21.62 9.15
N ASP A 56 12.84 21.16 8.13
CA ASP A 56 11.46 20.70 8.28
C ASP A 56 11.36 19.50 9.23
N ILE A 57 12.21 18.48 9.06
CA ILE A 57 12.23 17.31 9.97
C ILE A 57 12.56 17.73 11.41
N ALA A 58 13.49 18.67 11.60
CA ALA A 58 13.81 19.18 12.94
C ALA A 58 12.61 19.89 13.58
N ALA A 59 11.88 20.73 12.82
CA ALA A 59 10.69 21.41 13.29
C ALA A 59 9.54 20.44 13.62
N VAL A 60 9.32 19.44 12.77
CA VAL A 60 8.32 18.38 13.03
C VAL A 60 8.71 17.57 14.27
N ARG A 61 9.98 17.21 14.45
CA ARG A 61 10.46 16.52 15.66
C ARG A 61 10.27 17.34 16.93
N ALA A 62 10.52 18.65 16.88
CA ALA A 62 10.28 19.52 18.02
C ALA A 62 8.80 19.57 18.44
N SER A 63 7.88 19.40 17.49
CA SER A 63 6.43 19.49 17.73
C SER A 63 5.79 18.16 18.10
N PHE A 64 6.27 17.05 17.54
CA PHE A 64 5.60 15.74 17.60
C PHE A 64 6.47 14.61 18.18
N GLY A 65 7.72 14.91 18.56
CA GLY A 65 8.63 13.95 19.19
C GLY A 65 8.79 12.68 18.36
N ASP A 66 8.58 11.53 19.02
CA ASP A 66 8.75 10.19 18.44
C ASP A 66 7.75 9.87 17.32
N ARG A 67 6.68 10.65 17.15
CA ARG A 67 5.72 10.48 16.04
C ARG A 67 6.17 11.16 14.75
N ALA A 68 7.18 12.01 14.80
CA ALA A 68 7.66 12.74 13.62
C ALA A 68 8.01 11.84 12.42
N PRO A 69 8.72 10.70 12.58
CA PRO A 69 9.05 9.83 11.45
C PRO A 69 7.81 9.31 10.70
N VAL A 70 6.80 8.82 11.41
CA VAL A 70 5.58 8.26 10.78
C VAL A 70 4.71 9.35 10.13
N LEU A 71 4.68 10.55 10.71
CA LEU A 71 3.96 11.70 10.15
C LEU A 71 4.61 12.21 8.85
N VAL A 72 5.93 12.39 8.86
CA VAL A 72 6.70 12.81 7.67
C VAL A 72 6.59 11.76 6.57
N GLU A 73 6.77 10.48 6.90
CA GLU A 73 6.68 9.39 5.93
C GLU A 73 5.29 9.32 5.30
N THR A 74 4.23 9.35 6.11
CA THR A 74 2.84 9.33 5.62
C THR A 74 2.57 10.52 4.68
N THR A 75 3.04 11.70 5.03
CA THR A 75 2.88 12.92 4.21
C THR A 75 3.58 12.78 2.86
N LEU A 76 4.83 12.32 2.86
CA LEU A 76 5.60 12.09 1.64
C LEU A 76 4.98 11.00 0.76
N LEU A 77 4.51 9.91 1.37
CA LEU A 77 3.84 8.84 0.64
C LEU A 77 2.55 9.32 -0.02
N ARG A 78 1.74 10.14 0.67
CA ARG A 78 0.49 10.69 0.11
C ARG A 78 0.76 11.53 -1.12
N ARG A 79 1.80 12.35 -1.09
CA ARG A 79 2.26 13.13 -2.26
C ARG A 79 2.69 12.23 -3.42
N ARG A 80 3.45 11.16 -3.14
CA ARG A 80 3.86 10.18 -4.17
C ARG A 80 2.67 9.40 -4.75
N ALA A 81 1.62 9.17 -3.95
CA ALA A 81 0.48 8.36 -4.36
C ALA A 81 -0.40 9.05 -5.42
N ILE A 82 -0.45 10.39 -5.45
CA ILE A 82 -1.33 11.16 -6.34
C ILE A 82 -1.23 10.71 -7.80
N GLY A 83 -0.01 10.62 -8.34
CA GLY A 83 0.20 10.25 -9.74
C GLY A 83 -0.19 8.81 -10.09
N LYS A 84 -0.29 7.92 -9.09
CA LYS A 84 -0.54 6.49 -9.28
C LYS A 84 -1.97 6.08 -8.93
N LEU A 85 -2.52 6.65 -7.86
CA LEU A 85 -3.78 6.24 -7.24
C LEU A 85 -4.88 7.32 -7.35
N GLY A 86 -4.58 8.53 -7.83
CA GLY A 86 -5.54 9.64 -7.84
C GLY A 86 -5.68 10.31 -6.48
N ASP A 87 -6.87 10.81 -6.15
CA ASP A 87 -7.12 11.44 -4.85
C ASP A 87 -7.26 10.39 -3.74
N VAL A 88 -6.13 10.07 -3.14
CA VAL A 88 -6.00 9.22 -1.94
C VAL A 88 -5.35 10.02 -0.80
N SER A 89 -5.63 11.32 -0.74
CA SER A 89 -5.02 12.29 0.19
C SER A 89 -5.24 11.93 1.67
N HIS A 90 -6.28 11.15 1.98
CA HIS A 90 -6.57 10.68 3.35
C HIS A 90 -6.11 9.24 3.62
N TRP A 91 -5.64 8.52 2.60
CA TRP A 91 -5.24 7.13 2.75
C TRP A 91 -3.92 6.98 3.51
N LEU A 92 -3.73 5.78 4.05
CA LEU A 92 -2.52 5.32 4.70
C LEU A 92 -1.92 4.17 3.90
N PHE A 93 -0.62 4.15 3.78
CA PHE A 93 0.14 3.10 3.11
C PHE A 93 1.54 3.02 3.70
N THR A 94 2.17 1.86 3.55
CA THR A 94 3.63 1.75 3.67
C THR A 94 4.27 2.06 2.32
N ASP A 95 5.57 2.40 2.30
CA ASP A 95 6.29 2.61 1.03
C ASP A 95 6.23 1.36 0.13
N GLU A 96 6.41 0.17 0.72
CA GLU A 96 6.32 -1.08 -0.03
C GLU A 96 4.93 -1.28 -0.63
N ALA A 97 3.87 -1.07 0.15
CA ALA A 97 2.50 -1.22 -0.34
C ALA A 97 2.18 -0.21 -1.43
N LEU A 98 2.63 1.05 -1.30
CA LEU A 98 2.45 2.05 -2.35
C LEU A 98 3.22 1.70 -3.63
N GLN A 99 4.45 1.21 -3.51
CA GLN A 99 5.25 0.76 -4.66
C GLN A 99 4.58 -0.42 -5.38
N GLN A 100 4.01 -1.36 -4.63
CA GLN A 100 3.36 -2.57 -5.15
C GLN A 100 1.94 -2.35 -5.64
N ALA A 101 1.23 -1.32 -5.17
CA ALA A 101 -0.16 -1.05 -5.49
C ALA A 101 -0.43 -1.07 -7.02
N THR A 102 -1.60 -1.56 -7.43
CA THR A 102 -2.05 -1.41 -8.81
C THR A 102 -2.34 0.07 -9.09
N ALA A 103 -1.92 0.59 -10.26
CA ALA A 103 -2.31 1.95 -10.66
C ALA A 103 -3.83 2.03 -10.82
N ALA A 104 -4.46 3.11 -10.34
CA ALA A 104 -5.91 3.22 -10.27
C ALA A 104 -6.65 2.92 -11.60
N PRO A 105 -6.19 3.40 -12.78
CA PRO A 105 -6.85 3.06 -14.04
C PRO A 105 -6.82 1.55 -14.37
N VAL A 106 -5.76 0.85 -13.96
CA VAL A 106 -5.60 -0.59 -14.19
C VAL A 106 -6.51 -1.39 -13.25
N ALA A 107 -6.57 -1.01 -11.97
CA ALA A 107 -7.45 -1.64 -10.99
C ALA A 107 -8.92 -1.47 -11.40
N LEU A 108 -9.33 -0.26 -11.80
CA LEU A 108 -10.70 0.00 -12.28
C LEU A 108 -11.04 -0.79 -13.54
N HIS A 109 -10.10 -0.91 -14.48
CA HIS A 109 -10.30 -1.75 -15.67
C HIS A 109 -10.50 -3.22 -15.29
N ARG A 110 -9.67 -3.77 -14.37
CA ARG A 110 -9.81 -5.14 -13.89
C ARG A 110 -11.15 -5.34 -13.17
N ALA A 111 -11.52 -4.42 -12.27
CA ALA A 111 -12.78 -4.46 -11.54
C ALA A 111 -14.00 -4.54 -12.47
N ARG A 112 -14.05 -3.71 -13.51
CA ARG A 112 -15.14 -3.74 -14.51
C ARG A 112 -15.24 -5.08 -15.24
N ARG A 113 -14.10 -5.71 -15.55
CA ARG A 113 -14.09 -7.03 -16.20
C ARG A 113 -14.59 -8.13 -15.27
N LEU A 114 -14.24 -8.06 -13.99
CA LEU A 114 -14.68 -9.02 -12.98
C LEU A 114 -16.16 -8.85 -12.64
N GLY A 115 -16.68 -7.62 -12.64
CA GLY A 115 -18.10 -7.36 -12.38
C GLY A 115 -19.07 -8.05 -13.34
N VAL A 116 -18.64 -8.38 -14.56
CA VAL A 116 -19.44 -9.16 -15.54
C VAL A 116 -19.78 -10.56 -15.02
N ALA A 117 -18.95 -11.13 -14.14
CA ALA A 117 -19.18 -12.46 -13.58
C ALA A 117 -20.34 -12.49 -12.57
N GLY A 118 -20.74 -11.34 -12.00
CA GLY A 118 -21.82 -11.25 -11.01
C GLY A 118 -21.56 -11.97 -9.68
N ALA A 119 -20.34 -12.50 -9.47
CA ALA A 119 -19.95 -13.23 -8.27
C ALA A 119 -19.26 -12.32 -7.24
N LEU A 120 -19.23 -12.77 -5.98
CA LEU A 120 -18.37 -12.19 -4.96
C LEU A 120 -16.91 -12.27 -5.42
N VAL A 121 -16.17 -11.18 -5.28
CA VAL A 121 -14.73 -11.15 -5.53
C VAL A 121 -13.97 -11.10 -4.21
N HIS A 122 -13.01 -11.99 -4.01
CA HIS A 122 -12.13 -11.99 -2.85
C HIS A 122 -10.69 -11.68 -3.28
N ASP A 123 -10.18 -10.52 -2.90
CA ASP A 123 -8.74 -10.23 -2.99
C ASP A 123 -8.02 -10.83 -1.78
N ALA A 124 -7.40 -11.99 -1.96
CA ALA A 124 -6.78 -12.74 -0.87
C ALA A 124 -5.42 -12.16 -0.42
N THR A 125 -4.92 -11.14 -1.13
CA THR A 125 -3.66 -10.41 -0.86
C THR A 125 -3.90 -8.91 -0.93
N CYS A 126 -4.98 -8.45 -0.29
CA CYS A 126 -5.53 -7.10 -0.51
C CYS A 126 -4.65 -5.95 -0.06
N SER A 127 -3.62 -6.20 0.75
CA SER A 127 -2.67 -5.20 1.21
C SER A 127 -3.42 -3.99 1.83
N ILE A 128 -3.18 -2.79 1.32
CA ILE A 128 -3.83 -1.53 1.76
C ILE A 128 -5.21 -1.27 1.12
N GLY A 129 -5.77 -2.24 0.39
CA GLY A 129 -7.15 -2.24 -0.11
C GLY A 129 -7.37 -1.59 -1.48
N THR A 130 -6.34 -1.34 -2.30
CA THR A 130 -6.51 -0.62 -3.58
C THR A 130 -7.42 -1.34 -4.57
N GLU A 131 -7.30 -2.67 -4.68
CA GLU A 131 -8.13 -3.45 -5.62
C GLU A 131 -9.57 -3.55 -5.10
N VAL A 132 -9.74 -3.74 -3.78
CA VAL A 132 -11.05 -3.76 -3.13
C VAL A 132 -11.79 -2.42 -3.31
N ALA A 133 -11.09 -1.28 -3.23
CA ALA A 133 -11.68 0.01 -3.53
C ALA A 133 -12.18 0.09 -4.97
N ALA A 134 -11.36 -0.30 -5.94
CA ALA A 134 -11.73 -0.28 -7.36
C ALA A 134 -12.91 -1.22 -7.67
N LEU A 135 -12.97 -2.39 -7.02
CA LEU A 135 -14.11 -3.31 -7.11
C LEU A 135 -15.39 -2.67 -6.57
N ARG A 136 -15.34 -2.04 -5.40
CA ARG A 136 -16.48 -1.34 -4.80
C ARG A 136 -16.95 -0.17 -5.66
N ASP A 137 -16.03 0.62 -6.19
CA ASP A 137 -16.34 1.73 -7.10
C ASP A 137 -16.99 1.27 -8.41
N ALA A 138 -16.68 0.05 -8.85
CA ALA A 138 -17.32 -0.60 -9.99
C ALA A 138 -18.65 -1.31 -9.63
N GLY A 139 -19.12 -1.21 -8.39
CA GLY A 139 -20.35 -1.85 -7.93
C GLY A 139 -20.24 -3.36 -7.70
N VAL A 140 -19.01 -3.89 -7.60
CA VAL A 140 -18.75 -5.31 -7.38
C VAL A 140 -18.71 -5.62 -5.88
N GLN A 141 -19.44 -6.67 -5.47
CA GLN A 141 -19.33 -7.17 -4.10
C GLN A 141 -17.94 -7.75 -3.87
N ALA A 142 -17.22 -7.23 -2.87
CA ALA A 142 -15.84 -7.57 -2.64
C ALA A 142 -15.48 -7.79 -1.16
N LEU A 143 -14.59 -8.75 -0.93
CA LEU A 143 -13.87 -9.00 0.32
C LEU A 143 -12.36 -8.82 0.08
N GLY A 144 -11.64 -8.32 1.07
CA GLY A 144 -10.17 -8.35 1.09
C GLY A 144 -9.64 -9.15 2.27
N SER A 145 -8.57 -9.92 2.05
CA SER A 145 -7.76 -10.47 3.15
C SER A 145 -6.28 -10.18 2.98
N ASP A 146 -5.57 -10.07 4.10
CA ASP A 146 -4.10 -10.04 4.10
C ASP A 146 -3.58 -10.67 5.40
N ILE A 147 -2.38 -11.22 5.35
CA ILE A 147 -1.72 -11.82 6.52
C ILE A 147 -1.09 -10.75 7.42
N ASP A 148 -0.69 -9.61 6.82
CA ASP A 148 -0.05 -8.47 7.48
C ASP A 148 -1.11 -7.61 8.19
N PRO A 149 -1.11 -7.59 9.54
CA PRO A 149 -2.08 -6.83 10.31
C PRO A 149 -1.95 -5.31 10.14
N VAL A 150 -0.77 -4.79 9.78
CA VAL A 150 -0.55 -3.36 9.56
C VAL A 150 -1.20 -2.92 8.25
N ARG A 151 -0.99 -3.68 7.17
CA ARG A 151 -1.64 -3.42 5.87
C ARG A 151 -3.16 -3.53 5.98
N LEU A 152 -3.65 -4.54 6.69
CA LEU A 152 -5.09 -4.71 6.93
C LEU A 152 -5.69 -3.54 7.75
N ALA A 153 -4.97 -3.05 8.76
CA ALA A 153 -5.41 -1.87 9.53
C ALA A 153 -5.44 -0.60 8.66
N MET A 154 -4.50 -0.44 7.73
CA MET A 154 -4.51 0.63 6.74
C MET A 154 -5.67 0.47 5.74
N ALA A 155 -5.93 -0.74 5.24
CA ALA A 155 -7.06 -1.03 4.35
C ALA A 155 -8.40 -0.69 5.01
N ALA A 156 -8.57 -1.05 6.29
CA ALA A 156 -9.78 -0.73 7.05
C ALA A 156 -10.01 0.79 7.18
N HIS A 157 -8.94 1.58 7.31
CA HIS A 157 -9.03 3.04 7.27
C HIS A 157 -9.38 3.55 5.87
N ASN A 158 -8.63 3.11 4.86
CA ASN A 158 -8.73 3.59 3.49
C ASN A 158 -10.11 3.34 2.87
N LEU A 159 -10.68 2.16 3.15
CA LEU A 159 -11.97 1.71 2.61
C LEU A 159 -13.16 2.19 3.43
N GLY A 160 -12.93 2.67 4.65
CA GLY A 160 -13.96 3.14 5.56
C GLY A 160 -14.89 2.03 6.09
N PRO A 161 -15.94 2.43 6.84
CA PRO A 161 -16.90 1.51 7.44
C PRO A 161 -17.58 0.60 6.40
N GLY A 162 -17.88 -0.63 6.81
CA GLY A 162 -18.56 -1.61 5.95
C GLY A 162 -17.65 -2.33 4.94
N ALA A 163 -16.35 -2.05 4.94
CA ALA A 163 -15.40 -2.83 4.16
C ALA A 163 -15.33 -4.28 4.69
N GLY A 164 -15.61 -5.25 3.82
CA GLY A 164 -15.39 -6.66 4.11
C GLY A 164 -13.89 -6.95 4.13
N LEU A 165 -13.32 -7.04 5.33
CA LEU A 165 -11.89 -7.30 5.52
C LEU A 165 -11.68 -8.38 6.57
N CYS A 166 -10.72 -9.29 6.34
CA CYS A 166 -10.31 -10.26 7.35
C CYS A 166 -8.80 -10.52 7.30
N ARG A 167 -8.24 -10.99 8.41
CA ARG A 167 -6.85 -11.46 8.43
C ARG A 167 -6.83 -12.92 8.04
N ALA A 168 -6.24 -13.23 6.89
CA ALA A 168 -6.13 -14.60 6.40
C ALA A 168 -4.83 -14.79 5.62
N ASP A 169 -4.37 -16.04 5.58
CA ASP A 169 -3.31 -16.47 4.68
C ASP A 169 -3.96 -16.94 3.38
N ALA A 170 -3.52 -16.41 2.23
CA ALA A 170 -4.04 -16.81 0.92
C ALA A 170 -3.79 -18.30 0.60
N LEU A 171 -2.86 -18.97 1.29
CA LEU A 171 -2.68 -20.43 1.22
C LEU A 171 -3.76 -21.22 1.98
N HIS A 172 -4.62 -20.52 2.73
CA HIS A 172 -5.73 -21.08 3.49
C HIS A 172 -7.01 -20.29 3.16
N PRO A 173 -7.63 -20.53 1.99
CA PRO A 173 -8.78 -19.75 1.52
C PRO A 173 -9.93 -19.73 2.53
N VAL A 174 -10.48 -18.54 2.77
CA VAL A 174 -11.55 -18.30 3.75
C VAL A 174 -12.91 -18.00 3.10
N THR A 175 -13.00 -18.12 1.78
CA THR A 175 -14.21 -17.90 0.98
C THR A 175 -14.48 -19.09 0.09
N ARG A 176 -15.75 -19.32 -0.22
CA ARG A 176 -16.24 -20.31 -1.19
C ARG A 176 -17.09 -19.58 -2.24
N ASP A 177 -17.25 -20.17 -3.42
CA ASP A 177 -18.08 -19.65 -4.50
C ASP A 177 -17.76 -18.19 -4.91
N ALA A 178 -16.49 -17.81 -4.78
CA ALA A 178 -15.99 -16.47 -5.05
C ALA A 178 -14.90 -16.50 -6.12
N VAL A 179 -14.80 -15.43 -6.91
CA VAL A 179 -13.65 -15.20 -7.76
C VAL A 179 -12.51 -14.70 -6.88
N VAL A 180 -11.44 -15.49 -6.76
CA VAL A 180 -10.29 -15.14 -5.91
C VAL A 180 -9.20 -14.46 -6.74
N ILE A 181 -8.80 -13.27 -6.30
CA ILE A 181 -7.63 -12.55 -6.80
C ILE A 181 -6.47 -12.83 -5.86
N VAL A 182 -5.32 -13.17 -6.44
CA VAL A 182 -4.04 -13.25 -5.72
C VAL A 182 -3.01 -12.46 -6.53
N ASP A 183 -2.51 -11.36 -5.98
CA ASP A 183 -1.41 -10.57 -6.57
C ASP A 183 -0.26 -10.52 -5.55
N PRO A 184 0.53 -11.60 -5.47
CA PRO A 184 1.56 -11.72 -4.45
C PRO A 184 2.71 -10.74 -4.69
N ALA A 185 3.44 -10.42 -3.63
CA ALA A 185 4.50 -9.44 -3.66
C ALA A 185 5.59 -9.82 -4.69
N ARG A 186 5.76 -8.95 -5.70
CA ARG A 186 6.77 -9.12 -6.77
C ARG A 186 8.17 -8.63 -6.37
N ARG A 187 8.28 -7.98 -5.20
CA ARG A 187 9.50 -7.35 -4.68
C ARG A 187 9.66 -7.68 -3.20
N SER A 188 10.73 -8.39 -2.85
CA SER A 188 11.24 -8.49 -1.48
C SER A 188 12.68 -7.97 -1.46
N GLY A 189 12.99 -7.00 -0.61
CA GLY A 189 14.34 -6.45 -0.47
C GLY A 189 14.86 -5.67 -1.69
N GLY A 190 13.99 -4.95 -2.42
CA GLY A 190 14.40 -4.05 -3.51
C GLY A 190 14.77 -4.70 -4.86
N ARG A 191 14.85 -6.04 -4.93
CA ARG A 191 15.05 -6.76 -6.20
C ARG A 191 13.72 -7.09 -6.88
N ARG A 192 13.64 -6.82 -8.18
CA ARG A 192 12.51 -7.25 -9.03
C ARG A 192 12.60 -8.75 -9.25
N ARG A 193 11.58 -9.49 -8.80
CA ARG A 193 11.50 -10.94 -9.02
C ARG A 193 10.63 -11.20 -10.23
N PHE A 194 11.21 -11.82 -11.26
CA PHE A 194 10.50 -12.17 -12.51
C PHE A 194 10.07 -13.63 -12.56
N ASN A 195 10.62 -14.49 -11.68
CA ASN A 195 10.19 -15.88 -11.57
C ASN A 195 8.93 -15.97 -10.67
N PRO A 196 7.79 -16.48 -11.16
CA PRO A 196 6.57 -16.67 -10.37
C PRO A 196 6.76 -17.53 -9.11
N ALA A 197 7.76 -18.42 -9.10
CA ALA A 197 8.10 -19.23 -7.92
C ALA A 197 8.70 -18.40 -6.77
N ASP A 198 9.18 -17.19 -7.05
CA ASP A 198 9.73 -16.31 -6.02
C ASP A 198 8.68 -15.37 -5.41
N TYR A 199 7.42 -15.47 -5.83
CA TYR A 199 6.34 -14.65 -5.32
C TYR A 199 5.97 -15.12 -3.91
N GLN A 200 5.60 -14.18 -3.05
CA GLN A 200 5.13 -14.49 -1.70
C GLN A 200 3.71 -13.95 -1.53
N PRO A 201 2.70 -14.84 -1.35
CA PRO A 201 2.78 -16.30 -1.49
C PRO A 201 3.03 -16.77 -2.94
N GLY A 202 3.49 -18.00 -3.14
CA GLY A 202 3.73 -18.56 -4.47
C GLY A 202 2.41 -18.79 -5.22
N LEU A 203 2.32 -18.33 -6.47
CA LEU A 203 1.07 -18.40 -7.25
C LEU A 203 0.55 -19.83 -7.43
N GLY A 204 1.43 -20.80 -7.67
CA GLY A 204 1.06 -22.21 -7.83
C GLY A 204 0.39 -22.78 -6.58
N SER A 205 0.99 -22.52 -5.40
CA SER A 205 0.45 -22.97 -4.12
C SER A 205 -0.91 -22.35 -3.81
N CYS A 206 -1.12 -21.09 -4.18
CA CYS A 206 -2.43 -20.44 -4.01
C CYS A 206 -3.50 -21.08 -4.90
N SER A 207 -3.19 -21.37 -6.17
CA SER A 207 -4.13 -22.04 -7.09
C SER A 207 -4.59 -23.39 -6.52
N THR A 208 -3.64 -24.22 -6.08
CA THR A 208 -3.94 -25.53 -5.49
C THR A 208 -4.80 -25.42 -4.24
N ALA A 209 -4.51 -24.45 -3.36
CA ALA A 209 -5.31 -24.23 -2.15
C ALA A 209 -6.75 -23.81 -2.47
N ILE A 210 -6.94 -22.91 -3.44
CA ILE A 210 -8.26 -22.43 -3.88
C ILE A 210 -9.07 -23.56 -4.52
N GLU A 211 -8.45 -24.39 -5.37
CA GLU A 211 -9.08 -25.55 -5.99
C GLU A 211 -9.53 -26.60 -4.96
N ALA A 212 -8.68 -26.88 -3.96
CA ALA A 212 -9.00 -27.80 -2.88
C ALA A 212 -10.19 -27.30 -2.01
N ALA A 213 -10.22 -25.99 -1.70
CA ALA A 213 -11.29 -25.40 -0.90
C ALA A 213 -12.66 -25.45 -1.61
N ASN A 214 -12.69 -25.33 -2.93
CA ASN A 214 -13.92 -25.43 -3.72
C ASN A 214 -14.40 -26.87 -3.98
N SER A 215 -13.54 -27.87 -3.73
CA SER A 215 -13.86 -29.28 -3.96
C SER A 215 -14.34 -30.03 -2.71
N SER A 216 -14.31 -29.37 -1.53
CA SER A 216 -14.61 -29.95 -0.21
C SER A 216 -15.90 -29.42 0.37
#